data_AF-A0A261QKU3-F1
#
_entry.id   AF-A0A261QKU3-F1
#
_cell.length_a   1.000
_cell.length_b   1.000
_cell.length_c   1.000
_cell.angle_alpha   90.00
_cell.angle_beta   90.00
_cell.angle_gamma   90.00
#
_symmetry.space_group_name_H-M   'P 1'
#
loop_
_entity.id
_entity.type
_entity.pdbx_description
1 polymer ?
#
loop_
_entity_poly.entity_id
_entity_poly.type
_entity_poly.pdbx_seq_one_letter_code
_entity_poly.pdbx_strand_id
1 'polypeptide(L)'
;MCHQYKGRIVNIEKYQVRATYIEQGVKKSNQGKFKNYPGGNGTYVIGGEYLGTALDIKIYVYDLNKCVTLDVYDEILQYSGKKRISPQLMAKIESREGCKVVLESMDHKNFSLDVGQLVD
;
A
#
# COMPACT_ATOMS: atom_id res chain seq x y z
N MET A 1 16.07 20.48 11.08
CA MET A 1 15.72 19.97 12.43
C MET A 1 14.72 18.85 12.22
N CYS A 2 14.92 17.66 12.80
CA CYS A 2 13.92 16.60 12.72
C CYS A 2 12.80 16.90 13.72
N HIS A 3 11.56 16.91 13.27
CA HIS A 3 10.39 17.15 14.09
C HIS A 3 9.68 15.84 14.38
N GLN A 4 9.24 15.68 15.63
CA GLN A 4 8.45 14.54 16.05
C GLN A 4 6.97 14.91 16.09
N TYR A 5 6.15 14.02 15.55
CA TYR A 5 4.71 14.16 15.44
C TYR A 5 4.02 13.01 16.13
N LYS A 6 3.01 13.31 16.95
CA LYS A 6 2.16 12.27 17.53
C LYS A 6 0.97 12.01 16.62
N GLY A 7 0.67 10.73 16.42
CA GLY A 7 -0.50 10.31 15.68
C GLY A 7 -1.17 9.08 16.26
N ARG A 8 -2.23 8.64 15.60
CA ARG A 8 -2.92 7.37 15.84
C ARG A 8 -3.09 6.63 14.54
N ILE A 9 -2.78 5.34 14.55
CA ILE A 9 -3.06 4.46 13.42
C ILE A 9 -4.57 4.36 13.28
N VAL A 10 -5.10 4.76 12.14
CA VAL A 10 -6.54 4.73 11.85
C VAL A 10 -6.91 3.60 10.92
N ASN A 11 -5.96 3.08 10.14
CA ASN A 11 -6.18 1.95 9.26
C ASN A 11 -4.85 1.30 8.85
N ILE A 12 -4.87 -0.02 8.68
CA ILE A 12 -3.78 -0.83 8.17
C ILE A 12 -4.31 -1.65 7.00
N GLU A 13 -3.69 -1.53 5.83
CA GLU A 13 -4.13 -2.24 4.63
C GLU A 13 -2.94 -2.88 3.89
N LYS A 14 -3.04 -4.18 3.60
CA LYS A 14 -2.07 -4.90 2.77
C LYS A 14 -2.72 -5.32 1.47
N TYR A 15 -2.11 -4.96 0.36
CA TYR A 15 -2.63 -5.29 -0.96
C TYR A 15 -1.50 -5.55 -1.97
N GLN A 16 -1.87 -6.23 -3.04
CA GLN A 16 -0.96 -6.46 -4.17
C GLN A 16 -1.14 -5.36 -5.19
N VAL A 17 -0.05 -4.71 -5.54
CA VAL A 17 -0.03 -3.73 -6.61
C VAL A 17 0.09 -4.49 -7.93
N ARG A 18 -0.91 -4.32 -8.81
CA ARG A 18 -0.95 -4.98 -10.12
C ARG A 18 -1.38 -3.96 -11.16
N ALA A 19 -0.67 -3.90 -12.28
CA ALA A 19 -1.14 -3.18 -13.46
C ALA A 19 -1.84 -4.15 -14.41
N THR A 20 -2.96 -3.69 -14.98
CA THR A 20 -3.72 -4.43 -15.99
C THR A 20 -3.65 -3.64 -17.29
N TYR A 21 -3.18 -4.28 -18.34
CA TYR A 21 -3.07 -3.68 -19.65
C TYR A 21 -4.35 -3.93 -20.42
N ILE A 22 -4.94 -2.85 -20.93
CA ILE A 22 -6.16 -2.93 -21.73
C ILE A 22 -5.92 -2.35 -23.12
N GLU A 23 -6.52 -2.99 -24.11
CA GLU A 23 -6.67 -2.44 -25.46
C GLU A 23 -8.11 -1.96 -25.62
N GLN A 24 -8.26 -0.68 -25.95
CA GLN A 24 -9.54 0.02 -26.06
C GLN A 24 -9.77 0.53 -27.49
N GLY A 25 -11.03 0.78 -27.84
CA GLY A 25 -11.40 1.31 -29.16
C GLY A 25 -11.37 0.27 -30.28
N VAL A 26 -11.41 -1.03 -29.93
CA VAL A 26 -11.39 -2.11 -30.92
C VAL A 26 -12.70 -2.11 -31.72
N LYS A 27 -12.60 -1.76 -33.02
CA LYS A 27 -13.72 -1.79 -33.97
C LYS A 27 -14.39 -3.16 -33.97
N LYS A 28 -15.72 -3.18 -34.09
CA LYS A 28 -16.55 -4.41 -34.07
C LYS A 28 -16.04 -5.51 -35.02
N SER A 29 -15.57 -5.14 -36.21
CA SER A 29 -14.98 -6.09 -37.19
C SER A 29 -13.72 -6.79 -36.69
N ASN A 30 -12.96 -6.16 -35.78
CA ASN A 30 -11.69 -6.66 -35.26
C ASN A 30 -11.84 -7.35 -33.90
N GLN A 31 -13.00 -7.25 -33.24
CA GLN A 31 -13.25 -7.83 -31.92
C GLN A 31 -13.11 -9.36 -31.89
N GLY A 32 -13.31 -10.04 -33.02
CA GLY A 32 -13.11 -11.49 -33.13
C GLY A 32 -11.67 -11.94 -32.80
N LYS A 33 -10.66 -11.07 -32.97
CA LYS A 33 -9.26 -11.34 -32.59
C LYS A 33 -9.10 -11.49 -31.08
N PHE A 34 -9.99 -10.88 -30.31
CA PHE A 34 -9.94 -10.84 -28.85
C PHE A 34 -10.91 -11.80 -28.17
N LYS A 35 -11.48 -12.77 -28.89
CA LYS A 35 -12.52 -13.67 -28.36
C LYS A 35 -12.13 -14.46 -27.09
N ASN A 36 -10.82 -14.67 -26.88
CA ASN A 36 -10.28 -15.39 -25.73
C ASN A 36 -9.74 -14.45 -24.64
N TYR A 37 -9.87 -13.14 -24.82
CA TYR A 37 -9.42 -12.15 -23.86
C TYR A 37 -10.61 -11.68 -23.00
N PRO A 38 -10.45 -11.54 -21.68
CA PRO A 38 -11.47 -10.95 -20.83
C PRO A 38 -11.80 -9.53 -21.29
N GLY A 39 -13.08 -9.25 -21.53
CA GLY A 39 -13.54 -7.94 -22.00
C GLY A 39 -14.70 -8.03 -22.98
N GLY A 40 -15.07 -6.89 -23.55
CA GLY A 40 -16.20 -6.74 -24.46
C GLY A 40 -16.40 -5.30 -24.90
N ASN A 41 -17.31 -5.08 -25.83
CA ASN A 41 -17.66 -3.73 -26.34
C ASN A 41 -16.44 -2.90 -26.78
N GLY A 42 -15.44 -3.56 -27.37
CA GLY A 42 -14.23 -2.89 -27.88
C GLY A 42 -13.16 -2.59 -26.83
N THR A 43 -13.27 -3.14 -25.61
CA THR A 43 -12.25 -3.07 -24.56
C THR A 43 -11.87 -4.47 -24.09
N TYR A 44 -10.59 -4.80 -24.12
CA TYR A 44 -10.08 -6.12 -23.75
C TYR A 44 -8.85 -6.01 -22.86
N VAL A 45 -8.77 -6.87 -21.83
CA VAL A 45 -7.55 -7.05 -21.04
C VAL A 45 -6.56 -7.82 -21.89
N ILE A 46 -5.42 -7.22 -22.24
CA ILE A 46 -4.38 -7.82 -23.10
C ILE A 46 -3.18 -8.36 -22.32
N GLY A 47 -3.12 -8.06 -21.02
CA GLY A 47 -2.07 -8.55 -20.14
C GLY A 47 -2.14 -7.90 -18.77
N GLY A 48 -1.14 -8.18 -17.96
CA GLY A 48 -0.96 -7.51 -16.68
C GLY A 48 0.39 -7.86 -16.08
N GLU A 49 0.77 -7.11 -15.07
CA GLU A 49 2.02 -7.28 -14.35
C GLU A 49 1.81 -7.14 -12.85
N TYR A 50 2.64 -7.86 -12.09
CA TYR A 50 2.71 -7.73 -10.65
C TYR A 50 3.79 -6.71 -10.31
N LEU A 51 3.38 -5.63 -9.63
CA LEU A 51 4.24 -4.50 -9.29
C LEU A 51 4.78 -4.57 -7.85
N GLY A 52 4.30 -5.51 -7.05
CA GLY A 52 4.75 -5.68 -5.67
C GLY A 52 3.59 -5.87 -4.69
N THR A 53 3.94 -5.88 -3.41
CA THR A 53 2.98 -5.85 -2.30
C THR A 53 3.26 -4.59 -1.51
N ALA A 54 2.21 -3.83 -1.19
CA ALA A 54 2.27 -2.67 -0.32
C ALA A 54 1.66 -3.01 1.05
N LEU A 55 2.11 -2.31 2.09
CA LEU A 55 1.52 -2.30 3.41
C LEU A 55 1.34 -0.85 3.85
N ASP A 56 0.15 -0.34 3.61
CA ASP A 56 -0.22 1.03 3.91
C ASP A 56 -0.66 1.16 5.36
N ILE A 57 0.01 2.05 6.10
CA ILE A 57 -0.37 2.47 7.44
C ILE A 57 -0.89 3.89 7.36
N LYS A 58 -2.20 4.05 7.57
CA LYS A 58 -2.83 5.37 7.63
C LYS A 58 -2.81 5.86 9.07
N ILE A 59 -2.25 7.06 9.28
CA ILE A 59 -2.03 7.66 10.59
C ILE A 59 -2.65 9.04 10.60
N TYR A 60 -3.51 9.30 11.59
CA TYR A 60 -4.00 10.64 11.87
C TYR A 60 -2.98 11.39 12.73
N VAL A 61 -2.40 12.47 12.19
CA VAL A 61 -1.39 13.29 12.88
C VAL A 61 -2.09 14.44 13.58
N TYR A 62 -1.97 14.50 14.91
CA TYR A 62 -2.74 15.43 15.73
C TYR A 62 -2.40 16.89 15.46
N ASP A 63 -1.10 17.21 15.44
CA ASP A 63 -0.63 18.61 15.30
C ASP A 63 -0.94 19.20 13.93
N LEU A 64 -1.16 18.34 12.92
CA LEU A 64 -1.44 18.74 11.55
C LEU A 64 -2.90 18.55 11.16
N ASN A 65 -3.71 17.98 12.05
CA ASN A 65 -5.14 17.69 11.85
C ASN A 65 -5.44 17.01 10.50
N LYS A 66 -4.57 16.08 10.08
CA LYS A 66 -4.65 15.39 8.78
C LYS A 66 -4.17 13.93 8.87
N CYS A 67 -4.63 13.11 7.93
CA CYS A 67 -4.10 11.77 7.74
C CYS A 67 -2.88 11.78 6.82
N VAL A 68 -1.92 10.92 7.14
CA VAL A 68 -0.81 10.53 6.26
C VAL A 68 -0.86 9.02 6.05
N THR A 69 -0.49 8.56 4.86
CA THR A 69 -0.37 7.13 4.56
C THR A 69 1.08 6.85 4.22
N LEU A 70 1.62 5.80 4.82
CA LEU A 70 3.00 5.34 4.58
C LEU A 70 2.94 3.88 4.14
N ASP A 71 3.55 3.56 3.01
CA ASP A 71 3.88 2.18 2.67
C ASP A 71 5.14 1.79 3.47
N VAL A 72 5.01 0.74 4.29
CA VAL A 72 6.10 0.26 5.17
C VAL A 72 6.47 -1.20 4.90
N TYR A 73 6.06 -1.75 3.77
CA TYR A 73 6.22 -3.19 3.50
C TYR A 73 7.69 -3.62 3.55
N ASP A 74 8.56 -2.93 2.83
CA ASP A 74 9.98 -3.28 2.72
C ASP A 74 10.71 -3.02 4.04
N GLU A 75 10.38 -1.95 4.75
CA GLU A 75 10.93 -1.62 6.06
C GLU A 75 10.59 -2.70 7.09
N ILE A 76 9.37 -3.22 7.09
CA ILE A 76 8.97 -4.34 7.96
C ILE A 76 9.78 -5.61 7.64
N LEU A 77 10.02 -5.89 6.35
CA LEU A 77 10.82 -7.05 5.95
C LEU A 77 12.28 -6.91 6.39
N GLN A 78 12.85 -5.72 6.20
CA GLN A 78 14.22 -5.40 6.62
C GLN A 78 14.37 -5.50 8.14
N TYR A 79 13.46 -4.88 8.90
CA TYR A 79 13.46 -4.90 10.36
C TYR A 79 13.32 -6.32 10.92
N SER A 80 12.41 -7.11 10.35
CA SER A 80 12.15 -8.48 10.82
C SER A 80 13.14 -9.52 10.30
N GLY A 81 14.00 -9.16 9.33
CA GLY A 81 14.91 -10.09 8.65
C GLY A 81 14.18 -11.17 7.82
N LYS A 82 12.94 -10.91 7.40
CA LYS A 82 12.09 -11.89 6.71
C LYS A 82 11.98 -11.60 5.23
N LYS A 83 11.78 -12.65 4.43
CA LYS A 83 11.50 -12.55 2.99
C LYS A 83 10.04 -12.22 2.66
N ARG A 84 9.14 -12.40 3.62
CA ARG A 84 7.70 -12.14 3.48
C ARG A 84 7.05 -11.89 4.83
N ILE A 85 6.00 -11.08 4.85
CA ILE A 85 5.13 -10.91 6.02
C ILE A 85 4.25 -12.15 6.16
N SER A 86 4.46 -12.92 7.23
CA SER A 86 3.63 -14.09 7.56
C SER A 86 2.26 -13.66 8.10
N PRO A 87 1.23 -14.54 8.06
CA PRO A 87 -0.07 -14.22 8.65
C PRO A 87 0.00 -13.83 10.12
N GLN A 88 0.86 -14.48 10.91
CA GLN A 88 1.06 -14.14 12.32
C GLN A 88 1.69 -12.76 12.52
N LEU A 89 2.69 -12.40 11.68
CA LEU A 89 3.29 -11.06 11.73
C LEU A 89 2.27 -10.01 11.27
N MET A 90 1.48 -10.30 10.24
CA MET A 90 0.41 -9.42 9.78
C MET A 90 -0.62 -9.18 10.89
N ALA A 91 -1.11 -10.24 11.55
CA ALA A 91 -2.06 -10.11 12.65
C ALA A 91 -1.51 -9.27 13.82
N LYS A 92 -0.21 -9.40 14.12
CA LYS A 92 0.46 -8.55 15.11
C LYS A 92 0.45 -7.08 14.70
N ILE A 93 0.73 -6.78 13.43
CA ILE A 93 0.71 -5.42 12.90
C ILE A 93 -0.72 -4.86 12.91
N GLU A 94 -1.70 -5.62 12.41
CA GLU A 94 -3.13 -5.25 12.38
C GLU A 94 -3.69 -4.94 13.79
N SER A 95 -3.25 -5.67 14.82
CA SER A 95 -3.66 -5.39 16.20
C SER A 95 -3.21 -4.02 16.75
N ARG A 96 -2.35 -3.29 16.01
CA ARG A 96 -1.91 -1.94 16.36
C ARG A 96 -2.86 -0.86 15.84
N GLU A 97 -3.89 -1.20 15.07
CA GLU A 97 -4.90 -0.21 14.70
C GLU A 97 -5.50 0.44 15.95
N GLY A 98 -5.61 1.78 15.95
CA GLY A 98 -6.01 2.57 17.11
C GLY A 98 -4.88 2.93 18.09
N CYS A 99 -3.71 2.30 18.00
CA CYS A 99 -2.55 2.67 18.83
C CYS A 99 -1.99 4.04 18.46
N LYS A 100 -1.40 4.71 19.46
CA LYS A 100 -0.65 5.95 19.26
C LYS A 100 0.76 5.62 18.76
N VAL A 101 1.25 6.43 17.84
CA VAL A 101 2.60 6.30 17.25
C VAL A 101 3.27 7.65 17.15
N VAL A 102 4.59 7.64 17.05
CA VAL A 102 5.43 8.81 16.76
C VAL A 102 5.95 8.72 15.34
N LEU A 103 5.82 9.82 14.61
CA LEU A 103 6.35 10.01 13.27
C LEU A 103 7.47 11.05 13.30
N GLU A 104 8.42 10.91 12.40
CA GLU A 104 9.50 11.87 12.20
C GLU A 104 9.36 12.57 10.84
N SER A 105 9.66 13.87 10.80
CA SER A 105 9.64 14.63 9.55
C SER A 105 10.64 15.78 9.58
N MET A 106 11.33 15.98 8.45
CA MET A 106 12.29 17.08 8.26
C MET A 106 11.64 18.33 7.65
N ASP A 107 10.52 18.19 6.97
CA ASP A 107 9.90 19.23 6.13
C ASP A 107 8.38 19.39 6.33
N HIS A 108 7.81 18.69 7.32
CA HIS A 108 6.38 18.67 7.65
C HIS A 108 5.48 18.07 6.55
N LYS A 109 6.08 17.44 5.53
CA LYS A 109 5.41 16.87 4.36
C LYS A 109 5.71 15.39 4.20
N ASN A 110 6.97 15.01 4.30
CA ASN A 110 7.45 13.65 4.23
C ASN A 110 7.63 13.12 5.65
N PHE A 111 6.98 12.00 5.95
CA PHE A 111 6.99 11.38 7.27
C PHE A 111 7.65 10.01 7.20
N SER A 112 8.42 9.68 8.23
CA SER A 112 8.91 8.32 8.47
C SER A 112 8.31 7.78 9.77
N LEU A 113 8.11 6.46 9.81
CA LEU A 113 7.67 5.72 10.97
C LEU A 113 8.74 4.71 11.33
N ASP A 114 9.15 4.67 12.58
CA ASP A 114 9.90 3.53 13.09
C ASP A 114 8.98 2.30 13.18
N VAL A 115 9.24 1.32 12.31
CA VAL A 115 8.46 0.08 12.21
C VAL A 115 8.57 -0.82 13.45
N GLY A 116 9.54 -0.61 14.32
CA GLY A 116 9.59 -1.25 15.64
C GLY A 116 8.31 -1.01 16.45
N GLN A 117 7.70 0.19 16.32
CA GLN A 117 6.42 0.52 16.96
C GLN A 117 5.25 -0.36 16.50
N LEU A 118 5.37 -1.01 15.35
CA LEU A 118 4.35 -1.93 14.82
C LEU A 118 4.67 -3.39 15.22
N VAL A 119 5.95 -3.75 15.21
CA VAL A 119 6.42 -5.13 15.29
C VAL A 119 6.78 -5.57 16.70
N ASP A 120 7.09 -4.67 17.63
CA ASP A 120 7.52 -5.00 19.01
C ASP A 120 6.37 -5.00 20.01
#